data_AF-A0ABD1QI00-F1
#
_entry.id   AF-A0ABD1QI00-F1
#
_cell.length_a   1.000
_cell.length_b   1.000
_cell.length_c   1.000
_cell.angle_alpha   90.00
_cell.angle_beta   90.00
_cell.angle_gamma   90.00
#
_symmetry.space_group_name_H-M   'P 1'
#
loop_
_entity.id
_entity.type
_entity.pdbx_description
1 polymer ?
#
loop_
_entity_poly.entity_id
_entity_poly.type
_entity_poly.pdbx_seq_one_letter_code
_entity_poly.pdbx_strand_id
1 'polypeptide(L)'
;MTQVTQQVTQFLYGRANAWPLDGPKVLHNQLTKSLRIFHIFMCHNIDPTSHRTNFKVSRARFLYNLANGHKIDLENHIFRFIVDLPLQCASGRSPMFPCLISTLCLAEGVPLLPHEEPETPEPPINK
;
A
#
# COMPACT_ATOMS: atom_id res chain seq x y z
N MET A 1 -16.32 -16.23 7.00
CA MET A 1 -16.15 -14.91 6.35
C MET A 1 -16.97 -13.88 7.13
N THR A 2 -16.36 -12.79 7.59
CA THR A 2 -17.07 -11.68 8.26
C THR A 2 -18.03 -10.97 7.31
N GLN A 3 -19.20 -10.55 7.80
CA GLN A 3 -20.26 -9.84 7.04
C GLN A 3 -19.72 -8.62 6.25
N VAL A 4 -18.77 -7.90 6.84
CA VAL A 4 -18.07 -6.75 6.21
C VAL A 4 -17.33 -7.15 4.92
N THR A 5 -16.71 -8.33 4.87
CA THR A 5 -15.97 -8.81 3.70
C THR A 5 -16.91 -9.10 2.54
N GLN A 6 -18.12 -9.59 2.81
CA GLN A 6 -19.13 -9.84 1.78
C GLN A 6 -19.66 -8.53 1.18
N GLN A 7 -19.95 -7.52 2.02
CA GLN A 7 -20.41 -6.20 1.57
C GLN A 7 -19.38 -5.51 0.66
N VAL A 8 -18.11 -5.50 1.06
CA VAL A 8 -17.01 -4.94 0.26
C VAL A 8 -16.94 -5.65 -1.10
N THR A 9 -17.04 -6.98 -1.12
CA THR A 9 -16.92 -7.77 -2.34
C THR A 9 -18.07 -7.50 -3.32
N GLN A 10 -19.30 -7.47 -2.82
CA GLN A 10 -20.49 -7.20 -3.64
C GLN A 10 -20.42 -5.81 -4.27
N PHE A 11 -19.98 -4.81 -3.51
CA PHE A 11 -19.77 -3.46 -4.01
C PHE A 11 -18.70 -3.42 -5.11
N LEU A 12 -17.57 -4.10 -4.90
CA LEU A 12 -16.44 -4.06 -5.83
C LEU A 12 -16.76 -4.72 -7.19
N TYR A 13 -17.49 -5.83 -7.18
CA TYR A 13 -17.79 -6.61 -8.39
C TYR A 13 -19.17 -6.32 -8.99
N GLY A 14 -20.05 -5.58 -8.29
CA GLY A 14 -21.42 -5.32 -8.73
C GLY A 14 -22.32 -6.56 -8.81
N ARG A 15 -21.92 -7.66 -8.18
CA ARG A 15 -22.66 -8.94 -8.13
C ARG A 15 -22.48 -9.64 -6.79
N ALA A 16 -23.48 -10.42 -6.40
CA ALA A 16 -23.49 -11.18 -5.16
C ALA A 16 -22.65 -12.46 -5.26
N ASN A 17 -21.34 -12.33 -5.49
CA ASN A 17 -20.45 -13.48 -5.55
C ASN A 17 -19.29 -13.26 -4.56
N ALA A 18 -19.03 -14.30 -3.76
CA ALA A 18 -17.95 -14.37 -2.81
C ALA A 18 -16.61 -14.01 -3.48
N TRP A 19 -15.71 -13.46 -2.67
CA TRP A 19 -14.28 -13.33 -2.94
C TRP A 19 -13.80 -14.50 -3.80
N PRO A 20 -12.95 -14.31 -4.83
CA PRO A 20 -12.56 -15.41 -5.71
C PRO A 20 -12.21 -16.63 -4.85
N LEU A 21 -13.01 -17.70 -5.03
CA LEU A 21 -12.97 -18.92 -4.21
C LEU A 21 -11.56 -19.54 -4.20
N ASP A 22 -10.73 -19.15 -5.18
CA ASP A 22 -9.39 -19.69 -5.40
C ASP A 22 -8.23 -18.70 -5.16
N GLY A 23 -8.40 -17.55 -4.47
CA GLY A 23 -7.22 -16.74 -4.18
C GLY A 23 -7.30 -15.54 -3.22
N PRO A 24 -6.15 -15.17 -2.60
CA PRO A 24 -6.07 -14.07 -1.63
C PRO A 24 -6.13 -12.66 -2.25
N LYS A 25 -6.44 -12.54 -3.55
CA LYS A 25 -6.29 -11.29 -4.31
C LYS A 25 -7.52 -10.97 -5.16
N VAL A 26 -7.86 -9.69 -5.23
CA VAL A 26 -8.89 -9.12 -6.11
C VAL A 26 -8.27 -8.89 -7.49
N LEU A 27 -8.98 -9.30 -8.55
CA LEU A 27 -8.59 -9.03 -9.93
C LEU A 27 -9.13 -7.67 -10.39
N HIS A 28 -8.27 -6.85 -11.00
CA HIS A 28 -8.66 -5.53 -11.51
C HIS A 28 -9.76 -5.60 -12.58
N ASN A 29 -9.70 -6.60 -13.47
CA ASN A 29 -10.67 -6.74 -14.56
C ASN A 29 -12.08 -7.15 -14.09
N GLN A 30 -12.21 -7.64 -12.85
CA GLN A 30 -13.49 -8.01 -12.25
C GLN A 30 -14.21 -6.82 -11.61
N LEU A 31 -13.51 -5.71 -11.37
CA LEU A 31 -14.11 -4.50 -10.79
C LEU A 31 -15.11 -3.85 -11.75
N THR A 32 -16.11 -3.15 -11.20
CA THR A 32 -16.97 -2.27 -12.00
C THR A 32 -16.15 -1.19 -12.72
N LYS A 33 -16.63 -0.68 -13.87
CA LYS A 33 -15.88 0.27 -14.70
C LYS A 33 -15.39 1.50 -13.92
N SER A 34 -16.23 2.08 -13.07
CA SER A 34 -15.88 3.24 -12.24
C SER A 34 -14.79 2.90 -11.21
N LEU A 35 -14.87 1.71 -10.60
CA LEU A 35 -13.88 1.26 -9.62
C LEU A 35 -12.55 0.88 -10.27
N ARG A 36 -12.54 0.49 -11.55
CA ARG A 36 -11.29 0.31 -12.31
C ARG A 36 -10.53 1.62 -12.47
N ILE A 37 -11.23 2.72 -12.75
CA ILE A 37 -10.64 4.05 -12.85
C ILE A 37 -10.08 4.47 -11.49
N PHE A 38 -10.85 4.33 -10.41
CA PHE A 38 -10.37 4.65 -9.06
C PHE A 38 -9.18 3.78 -8.63
N HIS A 39 -9.18 2.49 -8.95
CA HIS A 39 -8.04 1.62 -8.69
C HIS A 39 -6.78 2.12 -9.41
N ILE A 40 -6.90 2.52 -10.68
CA ILE A 40 -5.78 3.10 -11.44
C ILE A 40 -5.30 4.40 -10.80
N PHE A 41 -6.22 5.30 -10.46
CA PHE A 41 -5.90 6.57 -9.81
C PHE A 41 -5.12 6.37 -8.50
N MET A 42 -5.61 5.48 -7.64
CA MET A 42 -4.98 5.13 -6.37
C MET A 42 -3.57 4.53 -6.59
N CYS A 43 -3.41 3.62 -7.56
CA CYS A 43 -2.12 2.99 -7.90
C CYS A 43 -1.07 3.95 -8.48
N HIS A 44 -1.42 5.19 -8.79
CA HIS A 44 -0.48 6.23 -9.21
C HIS A 44 -0.25 7.29 -8.13
N ASN A 45 -1.29 7.67 -7.38
CA ASN A 45 -1.25 8.87 -6.56
C ASN A 45 -1.25 8.63 -5.05
N ILE A 46 -1.79 7.49 -4.60
CA ILE A 46 -2.04 7.25 -3.16
C ILE A 46 -1.22 6.08 -2.65
N ASP A 47 -1.29 4.95 -3.35
CA ASP A 47 -0.61 3.71 -2.98
C ASP A 47 0.09 3.13 -4.23
N PRO A 48 1.20 3.77 -4.65
CA PRO A 48 1.88 3.45 -5.90
C PRO A 48 2.26 1.97 -6.04
N THR A 49 1.93 1.38 -7.20
CA THR A 49 2.35 0.01 -7.51
C THR A 49 2.54 -0.24 -9.01
N SER A 50 3.59 -1.00 -9.33
CA SER A 50 3.93 -1.40 -10.70
C SER A 50 3.04 -2.52 -11.22
N HIS A 51 2.56 -3.41 -10.35
CA HIS A 51 1.68 -4.53 -10.73
C HIS A 51 0.23 -4.24 -10.35
N ARG A 52 -0.63 -4.12 -11.37
CA ARG A 52 -2.02 -3.64 -11.21
C ARG A 52 -3.07 -4.68 -11.59
N THR A 53 -2.65 -5.87 -12.01
CA THR A 53 -3.55 -6.94 -12.45
C THR A 53 -4.35 -7.54 -11.28
N ASN A 54 -3.72 -7.68 -10.12
CA ASN A 54 -4.35 -8.16 -8.89
C ASN A 54 -3.86 -7.37 -7.66
N PHE A 55 -4.67 -7.34 -6.60
CA PHE A 55 -4.35 -6.60 -5.37
C PHE A 55 -4.93 -7.26 -4.10
N LYS A 56 -4.34 -6.91 -2.95
CA LYS A 56 -4.67 -7.49 -1.64
C LYS A 56 -6.01 -6.97 -1.08
N VAL A 57 -6.56 -7.69 -0.10
CA VAL A 57 -7.78 -7.31 0.64
C VAL A 57 -7.68 -5.91 1.26
N SER A 58 -6.51 -5.53 1.81
CA SER A 58 -6.30 -4.22 2.42
C SER A 58 -6.59 -3.08 1.43
N ARG A 59 -6.06 -3.20 0.22
CA ARG A 59 -6.26 -2.24 -0.88
C ARG A 59 -7.70 -2.27 -1.40
N ALA A 60 -8.36 -3.42 -1.38
CA ALA A 60 -9.78 -3.55 -1.70
C ALA A 60 -10.68 -2.82 -0.69
N ARG A 61 -10.37 -2.91 0.60
CA ARG A 61 -11.05 -2.15 1.66
C ARG A 61 -10.82 -0.65 1.52
N PHE A 62 -9.60 -0.24 1.19
CA PHE A 62 -9.29 1.16 0.91
C PHE A 62 -10.16 1.70 -0.25
N LEU A 63 -10.19 0.99 -1.38
CA LEU A 63 -10.99 1.34 -2.54
C LEU A 63 -12.49 1.41 -2.23
N TYR A 64 -13.00 0.49 -1.41
CA TYR A 64 -14.38 0.51 -0.93
C TYR A 64 -14.68 1.75 -0.08
N ASN A 65 -13.83 2.07 0.90
CA ASN A 65 -14.02 3.25 1.74
C ASN A 65 -13.95 4.55 0.92
N LEU A 66 -13.02 4.61 -0.04
CA LEU A 66 -12.84 5.77 -0.91
C LEU A 66 -14.08 6.00 -1.76
N ALA A 67 -14.61 4.93 -2.36
CA ALA A 67 -15.77 5.01 -3.24
C ALA A 67 -17.10 5.27 -2.49
N ASN A 68 -17.20 4.90 -1.22
CA ASN A 68 -18.38 5.18 -0.38
C ASN A 68 -18.26 6.50 0.41
N GLY A 69 -17.18 7.27 0.22
CA GLY A 69 -16.96 8.51 0.97
C GLY A 69 -16.76 8.30 2.47
N HIS A 70 -16.38 7.10 2.90
CA HIS A 70 -16.03 6.84 4.29
C HIS A 70 -14.75 7.60 4.64
N LYS A 71 -14.65 8.06 5.89
CA LYS A 71 -13.42 8.69 6.39
C LYS A 71 -12.26 7.71 6.25
N ILE A 72 -11.24 8.13 5.53
CA ILE A 72 -9.95 7.45 5.42
C ILE A 72 -8.92 8.38 6.02
N ASP A 73 -8.11 7.84 6.92
CA ASP A 73 -6.90 8.50 7.41
C ASP A 73 -5.82 8.45 6.33
N LEU A 74 -5.96 9.34 5.33
CA LEU A 74 -5.11 9.40 4.14
C LEU A 74 -3.70 9.87 4.51
N GLU A 75 -3.59 10.80 5.45
CA GLU A 75 -2.33 11.36 5.93
C GLU A 75 -1.44 10.26 6.51
N ASN A 76 -1.97 9.48 7.45
CA ASN A 76 -1.25 8.35 8.05
C ASN A 76 -0.96 7.25 7.03
N HIS A 77 -1.86 7.02 6.07
CA HIS A 77 -1.62 6.04 5.01
C HIS A 77 -0.42 6.43 4.12
N ILE A 78 -0.36 7.70 3.69
CA ILE A 78 0.75 8.23 2.89
C ILE A 78 2.04 8.25 3.73
N PHE A 79 1.96 8.69 4.98
CA PHE A 79 3.11 8.70 5.90
C PHE A 79 3.72 7.30 6.05
N ARG A 80 2.90 6.29 6.35
CA ARG A 80 3.35 4.90 6.45
C ARG A 80 3.92 4.39 5.14
N PHE A 81 3.32 4.74 4.00
CA PHE A 81 3.88 4.39 2.71
C PHE A 81 5.30 4.97 2.52
N ILE A 82 5.52 6.22 2.90
CA ILE A 82 6.82 6.89 2.78
C ILE A 82 7.87 6.27 3.71
N VAL A 83 7.49 5.90 4.94
CA VAL A 83 8.39 5.33 5.95
C VAL A 83 8.66 3.83 5.75
N ASP A 84 7.63 3.04 5.43
CA ASP A 84 7.72 1.59 5.34
C ASP A 84 8.35 1.11 4.01
N LEU A 85 8.18 1.87 2.92
CA LEU A 85 8.69 1.47 1.62
C LEU A 85 10.23 1.41 1.56
N PRO A 86 11.00 2.40 2.07
CA PRO A 86 12.44 2.30 2.20
C PRO A 86 12.90 1.05 2.94
N LEU A 87 12.25 0.71 4.06
CA LEU A 87 12.55 -0.49 4.86
C LEU A 87 12.34 -1.79 4.06
N GLN A 88 11.37 -1.80 3.16
CA GLN A 88 11.08 -2.94 2.28
C GLN A 88 11.93 -2.96 0.99
N CYS A 89 12.55 -1.83 0.63
CA CYS A 89 13.31 -1.63 -0.60
C CYS A 89 14.80 -1.95 -0.50
N ALA A 90 15.28 -2.59 0.58
CA ALA A 90 16.66 -3.08 0.75
C ALA A 90 17.20 -3.96 -0.41
N SER A 91 16.34 -4.34 -1.36
CA SER A 91 16.65 -5.11 -2.57
C SER A 91 16.97 -4.24 -3.80
N GLY A 92 18.00 -3.38 -3.75
CA GLY A 92 18.68 -2.82 -4.93
C GLY A 92 17.83 -2.06 -5.97
N ARG A 93 16.61 -1.63 -5.62
CA ARG A 93 15.74 -0.83 -6.49
C ARG A 93 15.85 0.64 -6.12
N SER A 94 15.94 1.52 -7.13
CA SER A 94 15.87 2.96 -6.91
C SER A 94 14.54 3.31 -6.22
N PRO A 95 14.56 4.02 -5.08
CA PRO A 95 13.34 4.39 -4.38
C PRO A 95 12.48 5.31 -5.27
N MET A 96 11.17 5.14 -5.21
CA MET A 96 10.25 6.08 -5.85
C MET A 96 10.41 7.47 -5.19
N PHE A 97 10.20 8.54 -5.96
CA PHE A 97 10.40 9.93 -5.51
C PHE A 97 9.86 10.25 -4.09
N PRO A 98 8.66 9.78 -3.66
CA PRO A 98 8.16 10.05 -2.31
C PRO A 98 9.00 9.45 -1.18
N CYS A 99 9.76 8.39 -1.45
CA CYS A 99 10.50 7.63 -0.46
C CYS A 99 12.01 7.91 -0.51
N LEU A 100 12.48 8.67 -1.52
CA LEU A 100 13.89 8.97 -1.71
C LEU A 100 14.51 9.65 -0.49
N ILE A 101 13.83 10.66 0.06
CA ILE A 101 14.31 11.38 1.25
C ILE A 101 14.45 10.42 2.42
N SER A 102 13.44 9.59 2.67
CA SER A 102 13.46 8.61 3.75
C SER A 102 14.55 7.55 3.58
N THR A 103 14.82 7.11 2.35
CA THR A 103 15.95 6.22 2.04
C THR A 103 17.29 6.88 2.32
N LEU A 104 17.47 8.15 1.96
CA LEU A 104 18.69 8.90 2.26
C LEU A 104 18.90 9.07 3.77
N CYS A 105 17.83 9.39 4.52
CA CYS A 105 17.90 9.49 5.98
C CYS A 105 18.34 8.16 6.62
N LEU A 106 17.74 7.03 6.23
CA LEU A 106 18.15 5.73 6.75
C LEU A 106 19.59 5.35 6.40
N ALA A 107 20.06 5.69 5.19
CA ALA A 107 21.43 5.43 4.78
C ALA A 107 22.47 6.16 5.65
N GLU A 108 22.09 7.32 6.19
CA GLU A 108 22.89 8.13 7.12
C GLU A 108 22.61 7.80 8.61
N GLY A 109 21.84 6.74 8.90
CA GLY A 109 21.49 6.34 10.27
C GLY A 109 20.50 7.28 10.98
N VAL A 110 19.80 8.14 10.23
CA VAL A 110 18.80 9.06 10.77
C VAL A 110 17.47 8.32 10.94
N PRO A 111 16.91 8.28 12.17
CA PRO A 111 15.63 7.63 12.42
C PRO A 111 14.48 8.33 11.69
N LEU A 112 13.51 7.55 11.19
CA LEU A 112 12.36 8.07 10.45
C LEU A 112 11.14 8.28 11.34
N LEU A 113 11.03 7.51 12.41
CA LEU A 113 9.94 7.63 13.37
C LEU A 113 10.35 8.50 14.57
N PRO A 114 9.45 9.36 15.08
CA PRO A 114 9.67 9.97 16.37
C PRO A 114 9.82 8.84 17.40
N HIS A 115 10.94 8.84 18.13
CA HIS A 115 11.35 7.84 19.14
C HIS A 115 12.12 6.60 18.66
N GLU A 116 12.49 6.48 17.38
CA GLU A 116 13.55 5.54 17.00
C GLU A 116 14.91 6.10 17.47
N GLU A 117 15.68 5.33 18.24
CA GLU A 117 17.06 5.68 18.54
C GLU A 117 17.91 5.54 17.26
N PRO A 118 18.81 6.50 16.96
CA PRO A 118 19.72 6.34 15.83
C PRO A 118 20.53 5.07 16.00
N GLU A 119 20.54 4.18 15.01
CA GLU A 119 21.48 3.07 15.00
C GLU A 119 22.90 3.66 14.86
N THR A 120 23.67 3.59 15.94
CA THR A 120 25.10 3.96 15.91
C THR A 120 25.77 3.13 14.80
N PRO A 121 26.44 3.76 13.81
CA PRO A 121 27.09 3.00 12.75
C PRO A 121 28.11 2.02 13.36
N GLU A 122 27.99 0.74 13.02
CA GLU A 122 28.90 -0.28 13.52
C GLU A 122 30.34 0.09 13.11
N PRO A 123 31.31 0.03 14.03
CA PRO A 123 32.70 0.37 13.71
C PRO A 123 33.24 -0.58 12.63
N PRO A 124 34.08 -0.09 11.71
CA PRO A 124 34.61 -0.91 10.64
C PRO A 124 35.37 -2.12 11.22
N ILE A 125 34.98 -3.31 10.78
CA ILE A 125 35.70 -4.56 11.09
C ILE A 125 37.06 -4.47 10.41
N ASN A 126 38.11 -4.16 11.18
CA ASN A 126 39.48 -4.26 10.71
C ASN A 126 39.75 -5.70 10.25
N LYS A 127 40.00 -5.89 8.96
CA LYS A 127 40.60 -7.10 8.39
C LYS A 127 42.11 -6.94 8.30
#